data_AF-A0A965MUT5-F1
#
_entry.id   AF-A0A965MUT5-F1
#
_cell.length_a   1.000
_cell.length_b   1.000
_cell.length_c   1.000
_cell.angle_alpha   90.00
_cell.angle_beta   90.00
_cell.angle_gamma   90.00
#
_symmetry.space_group_name_H-M   'P 1'
#
loop_
_entity.id
_entity.type
_entity.pdbx_description
1 polymer ?
#
loop_
_entity_poly.entity_id
_entity_poly.type
_entity_poly.pdbx_seq_one_letter_code
_entity_poly.pdbx_strand_id
1 'polypeptide(L)'
;MSDYWPDIYHRCADLPLFAQRAPAVRDSRTSAQAADSLDGDTLNAMQRRVLELLQATPGGLTDEEMQTRLGMNPSTQRPRRIELARRGLVVEAGTRKTASGRMAVVWRAA
;
A
#
# COMPACT_ATOMS: atom_id res chain seq x y z
N MET A 1 -28.13 -38.29 0.03
CA MET A 1 -29.13 -37.34 -0.50
C MET A 1 -29.77 -36.72 0.75
N SER A 2 -29.13 -35.73 1.37
CA SER A 2 -29.13 -34.29 1.07
C SER A 2 -30.51 -33.63 1.20
N ASP A 3 -31.04 -33.59 2.41
CA ASP A 3 -32.21 -32.78 2.80
C ASP A 3 -31.83 -31.83 3.94
N TYR A 4 -30.79 -31.02 3.72
CA TYR A 4 -30.43 -29.92 4.59
C TYR A 4 -30.80 -28.63 3.86
N TRP A 5 -31.87 -27.98 4.32
CA TRP A 5 -32.50 -26.70 3.89
C TRP A 5 -33.82 -26.79 3.10
N PRO A 6 -34.99 -26.83 3.79
CA PRO A 6 -36.26 -26.44 3.19
C PRO A 6 -36.44 -24.91 3.24
N ASP A 7 -36.94 -24.36 2.12
CA ASP A 7 -37.84 -23.20 2.04
C ASP A 7 -37.61 -21.97 2.94
N ILE A 8 -36.55 -21.20 2.67
CA ILE A 8 -36.40 -19.84 3.24
C ILE A 8 -36.30 -18.75 2.16
N TYR A 9 -36.64 -19.05 0.91
CA TYR A 9 -36.48 -18.09 -0.20
C TYR A 9 -37.67 -17.15 -0.42
N HIS A 10 -38.74 -17.20 0.38
CA HIS A 10 -39.91 -16.34 0.18
C HIS A 10 -40.17 -15.25 1.23
N ARG A 11 -39.18 -14.89 2.07
CA ARG A 11 -39.29 -13.67 2.89
C ARG A 11 -37.93 -13.02 3.22
N CYS A 12 -37.11 -12.77 2.20
CA CYS A 12 -35.83 -12.05 2.34
C CYS A 12 -35.92 -10.55 2.00
N ALA A 13 -37.07 -9.90 2.19
CA ALA A 13 -37.23 -8.47 1.91
C ALA A 13 -37.03 -7.55 3.14
N ASP A 14 -36.84 -8.09 4.34
CA ASP A 14 -36.82 -7.29 5.59
C ASP A 14 -35.73 -7.75 6.59
N LEU A 15 -34.49 -7.94 6.13
CA LEU A 15 -33.35 -8.17 7.02
C LEU A 15 -32.59 -6.85 7.29
N PRO A 16 -32.62 -6.30 8.52
CA PRO A 16 -31.97 -5.01 8.84
C PRO A 16 -30.43 -5.10 8.90
N LEU A 17 -29.85 -6.30 8.73
CA LEU A 17 -28.40 -6.52 8.74
C LEU A 17 -27.66 -5.94 7.53
N PHE A 18 -28.36 -5.62 6.44
CA PHE A 18 -27.80 -4.89 5.29
C PHE A 18 -28.16 -3.39 5.31
N ALA A 19 -28.91 -2.93 6.31
CA ALA A 19 -29.28 -1.53 6.48
C ALA A 19 -28.27 -0.74 7.34
N GLN A 20 -27.14 -1.35 7.68
CA GLN A 20 -26.01 -0.63 8.26
C GLN A 20 -25.08 -0.27 7.11
N ARG A 21 -25.14 0.99 6.65
CA ARG A 21 -24.06 1.55 5.83
C ARG A 21 -22.78 1.24 6.58
N ALA A 22 -21.94 0.36 6.02
CA ALA A 22 -20.55 0.25 6.45
C ALA A 22 -20.02 1.69 6.60
N PRO A 23 -19.25 2.03 7.63
CA PRO A 23 -18.56 3.31 7.66
C PRO A 23 -17.56 3.30 6.49
N ALA A 24 -18.06 3.65 5.31
CA ALA A 24 -17.27 4.05 4.18
C ALA A 24 -16.67 5.37 4.62
N VAL A 25 -15.45 5.30 5.17
CA VAL A 25 -14.59 6.48 5.31
C VAL A 25 -14.54 7.09 3.93
N ARG A 26 -15.19 8.24 3.78
CA ARG A 26 -15.53 8.89 2.50
C ARG A 26 -14.30 9.54 1.83
N ASP A 27 -13.12 9.00 2.13
CA ASP A 27 -11.85 9.67 2.07
C ASP A 27 -10.69 8.70 1.79
N SER A 28 -10.93 7.61 1.06
CA SER A 28 -9.83 6.79 0.49
C SER A 28 -9.01 7.53 -0.58
N ARG A 29 -9.28 8.82 -0.83
CA ARG A 29 -8.44 9.79 -1.56
C ARG A 29 -7.57 10.68 -0.66
N THR A 30 -7.78 10.69 0.66
CA THR A 30 -7.11 11.64 1.57
C THR A 30 -5.65 11.35 1.83
N SER A 31 -5.17 10.11 1.70
CA SER A 31 -3.74 9.84 1.92
C SER A 31 -2.84 10.29 0.77
N ALA A 32 -3.37 10.34 -0.46
CA ALA A 32 -2.65 10.82 -1.63
C ALA A 32 -2.72 12.36 -1.70
N GLN A 33 -3.93 12.94 -1.56
CA GLN A 33 -4.08 14.39 -1.54
C GLN A 33 -3.38 15.06 -0.34
N ALA A 34 -3.38 14.45 0.86
CA ALA A 34 -2.65 15.01 2.00
C ALA A 34 -1.13 14.94 1.84
N ALA A 35 -0.60 14.00 1.04
CA ALA A 35 0.82 13.94 0.71
C ALA A 35 1.24 15.01 -0.30
N ASP A 36 0.30 15.46 -1.15
CA ASP A 36 0.51 16.52 -2.14
C ASP A 36 0.35 17.94 -1.53
N SER A 37 -0.37 18.08 -0.40
CA SER A 37 -0.66 19.38 0.24
C SER A 37 0.39 19.88 1.24
N LEU A 38 1.36 19.05 1.62
CA LEU A 38 2.52 19.49 2.42
C LEU A 38 3.56 19.97 1.42
N ASP A 39 3.81 21.28 1.39
CA ASP A 39 4.78 22.04 0.57
C ASP A 39 5.62 21.19 -0.38
N GLY A 40 5.54 21.45 -1.70
CA GLY A 40 6.12 20.62 -2.77
C GLY A 40 7.58 20.17 -2.59
N ASP A 41 8.36 20.86 -1.74
CA ASP A 41 9.75 20.54 -1.40
C ASP A 41 9.95 19.74 -0.09
N THR A 42 8.94 19.64 0.78
CA THR A 42 9.10 18.99 2.09
C THR A 42 8.60 17.55 2.06
N LEU A 43 9.50 16.60 2.28
CA LEU A 43 9.14 15.19 2.47
C LEU A 43 8.41 14.99 3.80
N ASN A 44 7.38 14.14 3.85
CA ASN A 44 6.81 13.71 5.12
C ASN A 44 7.74 12.71 5.84
N ALA A 45 7.51 12.48 7.15
CA ALA A 45 8.38 11.62 7.95
C ALA A 45 8.50 10.18 7.41
N MET A 46 7.44 9.62 6.83
CA MET A 46 7.48 8.26 6.27
C MET A 46 8.25 8.21 4.95
N GLN A 47 8.08 9.21 4.08
CA GLN A 47 8.87 9.37 2.86
C GLN A 47 10.36 9.50 3.19
N ARG A 48 10.72 10.33 4.17
CA ARG A 48 12.11 10.47 4.62
C ARG A 48 12.71 9.13 5.03
N ARG A 49 12.00 8.35 5.86
CA ARG A 49 12.46 7.02 6.29
C ARG A 49 12.69 6.05 5.12
N VAL A 50 11.82 6.09 4.10
CA VAL A 50 12.02 5.26 2.89
C VAL A 50 13.23 5.73 2.10
N LEU A 51 13.38 7.04 1.89
CA LEU A 51 14.50 7.61 1.16
C LEU A 51 15.85 7.36 1.86
N GLU A 52 15.92 7.61 3.16
CA GLU A 52 17.12 7.38 3.99
C GLU A 52 17.57 5.91 3.92
N LEU A 53 16.62 4.96 4.00
CA LEU A 53 16.94 3.54 3.87
C LEU A 53 17.54 3.20 2.50
N LEU A 54 16.99 3.79 1.43
CA LEU A 54 17.47 3.58 0.07
C LEU A 54 18.83 4.26 -0.17
N GLN A 55 19.07 5.44 0.42
CA GLN A 55 20.38 6.10 0.40
C GLN A 55 21.43 5.29 1.14
N ALA A 56 21.07 4.66 2.26
CA ALA A 56 21.94 3.75 3.01
C ALA A 56 22.16 2.39 2.32
N THR A 57 21.42 2.08 1.25
CA THR A 57 21.52 0.80 0.52
C THR A 57 21.77 1.03 -0.97
N PRO A 58 23.03 1.24 -1.41
CA PRO A 58 23.37 1.55 -2.81
C PRO A 58 22.92 0.48 -3.81
N GLY A 59 22.88 -0.79 -3.40
CA GLY A 59 22.41 -1.90 -4.24
C GLY A 59 20.88 -1.97 -4.43
N GLY A 60 20.15 -1.03 -3.84
CA GLY A 60 18.71 -0.94 -3.89
C GLY A 60 17.98 -2.05 -3.12
N LEU A 61 16.67 -1.85 -2.96
CA LEU A 61 15.76 -2.75 -2.26
C LEU A 61 14.46 -2.92 -3.04
N THR A 62 13.90 -4.12 -2.97
CA THR A 62 12.51 -4.39 -3.35
C THR A 62 11.54 -3.81 -2.31
N ASP A 63 10.27 -3.67 -2.69
CA ASP A 63 9.21 -3.25 -1.75
C ASP A 63 9.11 -4.18 -0.53
N GLU A 64 9.28 -5.48 -0.73
CA GLU A 64 9.23 -6.49 0.34
C GLU A 64 10.38 -6.30 1.33
N GLU A 65 11.60 -6.06 0.84
CA GLU A 65 12.76 -5.79 1.68
C GLU A 65 12.62 -4.45 2.42
N MET A 66 12.10 -3.40 1.78
CA MET A 66 11.80 -2.12 2.43
C MET A 66 10.78 -2.28 3.56
N GLN A 67 9.68 -2.99 3.30
CA GLN A 67 8.63 -3.26 4.29
C GLN A 67 9.18 -4.00 5.51
N THR A 68 10.00 -5.02 5.26
CA THR A 68 10.63 -5.82 6.31
C THR A 68 11.59 -4.99 7.15
N ARG A 69 12.50 -4.22 6.52
CA ARG A 69 13.51 -3.42 7.24
C ARG A 69 12.91 -2.24 8.00
N LEU A 70 11.85 -1.62 7.48
CA LEU A 70 11.20 -0.49 8.13
C LEU A 70 10.11 -0.90 9.13
N GLY A 71 9.73 -2.18 9.16
CA GLY A 71 8.53 -2.66 9.86
C GLY A 71 7.27 -1.96 9.35
N MET A 72 7.22 -1.63 8.06
CA MET A 72 6.19 -0.78 7.48
C MET A 72 5.15 -1.61 6.73
N ASN A 73 3.87 -1.31 6.94
CA ASN A 73 2.77 -1.97 6.23
C ASN A 73 2.89 -1.73 4.70
N PRO A 74 2.62 -2.73 3.84
CA PRO A 74 2.67 -2.57 2.38
C PRO A 74 1.81 -1.42 1.85
N SER A 75 0.61 -1.21 2.42
CA SER A 75 -0.31 -0.12 2.06
C SER A 75 0.19 1.25 2.49
N THR A 76 1.22 1.31 3.34
CA THR A 76 1.89 2.55 3.76
C THR A 76 3.19 2.77 2.98
N GLN A 77 3.99 1.72 2.79
CA GLN A 77 5.30 1.83 2.13
C GLN A 77 5.15 2.12 0.63
N ARG A 78 4.27 1.41 -0.07
CA ARG A 78 4.18 1.50 -1.53
C ARG A 78 3.79 2.89 -2.02
N PRO A 79 2.78 3.58 -1.44
CA PRO A 79 2.47 4.96 -1.83
C PRO A 79 3.65 5.91 -1.64
N ARG A 80 4.41 5.78 -0.55
CA ARG A 80 5.53 6.67 -0.20
C ARG A 80 6.66 6.52 -1.20
N ARG A 81 6.97 5.27 -1.58
CA ARG A 81 7.90 4.97 -2.67
C ARG A 81 7.41 5.54 -4.00
N ILE A 82 6.12 5.42 -4.33
CA ILE A 82 5.56 5.99 -5.58
C ILE A 82 5.68 7.52 -5.58
N GLU A 83 5.33 8.17 -4.47
CA GLU A 83 5.46 9.62 -4.28
C GLU A 83 6.92 10.07 -4.47
N LEU A 84 7.89 9.36 -3.87
CA LEU A 84 9.32 9.63 -4.05
C LEU A 84 9.78 9.43 -5.50
N ALA A 85 9.27 8.38 -6.18
CA ALA A 85 9.61 8.10 -7.57
C ALA A 85 9.08 9.20 -8.50
N ARG A 86 7.85 9.70 -8.25
CA ARG A 86 7.27 10.83 -8.97
C ARG A 86 8.08 12.12 -8.79
N ARG A 87 8.71 12.30 -7.63
CA ARG A 87 9.64 13.41 -7.34
C ARG A 87 11.05 13.18 -7.90
N GLY A 88 11.33 12.04 -8.54
CA GLY A 88 12.65 11.70 -9.08
C GLY A 88 13.71 11.41 -8.02
N LEU A 89 13.32 11.19 -6.76
CA LEU A 89 14.24 10.94 -5.64
C LEU A 89 14.65 9.46 -5.53
N VAL A 90 13.86 8.57 -6.14
CA VAL A 90 14.16 7.14 -6.22
C VAL A 90 13.89 6.66 -7.64
N VAL A 91 14.70 5.69 -8.08
CA VAL A 91 14.66 5.16 -9.44
C VAL A 91 14.66 3.64 -9.42
N GLU A 92 14.11 3.03 -10.47
CA GLU A 92 14.19 1.59 -10.68
C GLU A 92 15.62 1.16 -11.00
N ALA A 93 16.04 0.04 -10.44
CA ALA A 93 17.38 -0.53 -10.53
C ALA A 93 17.33 -2.01 -10.96
N GLY A 94 16.41 -2.33 -11.87
CA GLY A 94 16.16 -3.68 -12.35
C GLY A 94 15.25 -4.50 -11.43
N THR A 95 15.36 -5.83 -11.50
CA THR A 95 14.49 -6.76 -10.79
C THR A 95 15.28 -7.84 -10.05
N ARG A 96 14.77 -8.30 -8.91
CA ARG A 96 15.35 -9.39 -8.10
C ARG A 96 14.27 -10.33 -7.61
N LYS A 97 14.61 -11.60 -7.40
CA LYS A 97 13.72 -12.57 -6.75
C LYS A 97 13.49 -12.18 -5.29
N THR A 98 12.23 -12.19 -4.85
CA THR A 98 11.88 -12.05 -3.43
C THR A 98 11.91 -13.39 -2.70
N ALA A 99 11.61 -13.41 -1.40
CA ALA A 99 11.59 -14.65 -0.61
C ALA A 99 10.60 -15.68 -1.17
N SER A 100 9.52 -15.22 -1.82
CA SER A 100 8.54 -16.09 -2.48
C SER A 100 8.97 -16.62 -3.86
N GLY A 101 10.16 -16.25 -4.34
CA GLY A 101 10.70 -16.60 -5.65
C GLY A 101 10.16 -15.76 -6.83
N ARG A 102 9.24 -14.83 -6.57
CA ARG A 102 8.71 -13.91 -7.59
C ARG A 102 9.70 -12.80 -7.90
N MET A 103 9.74 -12.34 -9.15
CA MET A 103 10.52 -11.16 -9.51
C MET A 103 9.82 -9.89 -9.02
N ALA A 104 10.56 -9.01 -8.37
CA ALA A 104 10.11 -7.68 -7.95
C ALA A 104 11.11 -6.61 -8.38
N VAL A 105 10.60 -5.42 -8.64
CA VAL A 105 11.41 -4.25 -8.98
C VAL A 105 12.26 -3.85 -7.78
N VAL A 106 13.55 -3.62 -8.03
CA VAL A 106 14.49 -3.06 -7.07
C VAL A 106 14.48 -1.54 -7.25
N TRP A 107 14.39 -0.82 -6.15
CA TRP A 107 14.42 0.64 -6.10
C TRP A 107 15.71 1.10 -5.44
N ARG A 108 16.30 2.19 -5.91
CA ARG A 108 17.46 2.83 -5.28
C ARG A 108 17.21 4.33 -5.18
N ALA A 109 17.96 5.01 -4.30
CA ALA A 109 18.04 6.46 -4.35
C ALA A 109 18.61 6.89 -5.71
N ALA A 110 18.08 7.98 -6.27
CA ALA A 110 18.51 8.53 -7.56
C ALA A 110 20.00 8.89 -7.56
#